data_AF-A0A3N7GF55-F1
#
_entry.id   AF-A0A3N7GF55-F1
#
_cell.length_a   1.000
_cell.length_b   1.000
_cell.length_c   1.000
_cell.angle_alpha   90.00
_cell.angle_beta   90.00
_cell.angle_gamma   90.00
#
_symmetry.space_group_name_H-M   'P 1'
#
loop_
_entity.id
_entity.type
_entity.pdbx_description
1 polymer ?
#
loop_
_entity_poly.entity_id
_entity_poly.type
_entity_poly.pdbx_seq_one_letter_code
_entity_poly.pdbx_strand_id
1 'polypeptide(L)'
;MVVSDKTDLPRACGAQGAWHQCGRPMTIATDTGSNFIATGSIERANDMAAAMESAPVKCAELRGTDERLFGTFGRMLMPRLPGHTQPDPVKCGDYDPRPNACLDDDDLIRILVCFVVDEYHRNLHGGLGGQMPVSKWVDLEKEARFSAATCRSPDPLRGARC
;
A
#
# COMPACT_ATOMS: atom_id res chain seq x y z
N MET A 1 -4.78 5.85 -2.94
CA MET A 1 -4.57 7.27 -3.30
C MET A 1 -3.28 7.80 -2.69
N VAL A 2 -2.17 7.93 -3.42
CA VAL A 2 -0.91 8.44 -2.83
C VAL A 2 -1.01 9.93 -2.44
N VAL A 3 -1.74 10.72 -3.24
CA VAL A 3 -1.84 12.19 -3.13
C VAL A 3 -2.94 12.70 -2.20
N SER A 4 -3.86 11.84 -1.75
CA SER A 4 -5.07 12.28 -1.04
C SER A 4 -5.05 11.91 0.44
N ASP A 5 -5.78 12.67 1.25
CA ASP A 5 -6.12 12.29 2.63
C ASP A 5 -6.91 10.97 2.61
N LYS A 6 -6.47 10.03 3.46
CA LYS A 6 -7.06 8.69 3.59
C LYS A 6 -7.81 8.54 4.91
N THR A 7 -7.94 9.58 5.73
CA THR A 7 -8.44 9.50 7.10
C THR A 7 -9.77 8.75 7.24
N ASP A 8 -10.68 8.85 6.25
CA ASP A 8 -11.99 8.22 6.32
C ASP A 8 -11.98 6.72 6.03
N LEU A 9 -11.02 6.23 5.22
CA LEU A 9 -10.89 4.81 4.88
C LEU A 9 -10.63 3.91 6.10
N PRO A 10 -9.58 4.13 6.94
CA PRO A 10 -9.35 3.32 8.12
C PRO A 10 -10.47 3.46 9.15
N ARG A 11 -11.12 4.63 9.24
CA ARG A 11 -12.30 4.82 10.11
C ARG A 11 -13.47 3.94 9.67
N ALA A 12 -13.79 3.91 8.38
CA ALA A 12 -14.83 3.06 7.83
C ALA A 12 -14.52 1.57 8.03
N CYS A 13 -13.25 1.17 7.95
CA CYS A 13 -12.82 -0.20 8.20
C CYS A 13 -12.75 -0.58 9.70
N GLY A 14 -12.88 0.39 10.61
CA GLY A 14 -12.79 0.18 12.06
C GLY A 14 -11.35 0.03 12.57
N ALA A 15 -10.36 0.56 11.85
CA ALA A 15 -8.98 0.61 12.32
C ALA A 15 -8.84 1.60 13.50
N GLN A 16 -7.93 1.29 14.42
CA GLN A 16 -7.67 2.12 15.60
C GLN A 16 -6.77 3.31 15.30
N GLY A 17 -5.94 3.21 14.26
CA GLY A 17 -5.00 4.22 13.83
C GLY A 17 -5.46 5.17 12.74
N ALA A 18 -4.74 6.27 12.62
CA ALA A 18 -4.91 7.22 11.53
C ALA A 18 -3.93 6.92 10.39
N TRP A 19 -4.43 6.92 9.16
CA TRP A 19 -3.61 6.83 7.94
C TRP A 19 -3.40 8.22 7.35
N HIS A 20 -2.43 8.96 7.89
CA HIS A 20 -2.14 10.34 7.48
C HIS A 20 -1.09 10.44 6.36
N GLN A 21 -0.41 9.34 6.03
CA GLN A 21 0.64 9.32 5.00
C GLN A 21 0.06 9.69 3.63
N CYS A 22 0.54 10.78 3.05
CA CYS A 22 0.19 11.24 1.72
C CYS A 22 1.31 12.12 1.16
N GLY A 23 1.39 12.25 -0.16
CA GLY A 23 2.35 13.15 -0.78
C GLY A 23 2.26 13.11 -2.29
N ARG A 24 2.87 14.11 -2.94
CA ARG A 24 3.01 14.13 -4.40
C ARG A 24 4.33 13.45 -4.78
N PRO A 25 4.29 12.26 -5.42
CA PRO A 25 5.52 11.59 -5.81
C PRO A 25 6.26 12.41 -6.87
N MET A 26 7.59 12.43 -6.81
CA MET A 26 8.44 12.96 -7.89
C MET A 26 8.76 11.88 -8.91
N THR A 27 8.87 10.63 -8.46
CA THR A 27 9.14 9.45 -9.28
C THR A 27 8.22 8.31 -8.84
N ILE A 28 7.65 7.60 -9.79
CA ILE A 28 6.87 6.38 -9.61
C ILE A 28 7.62 5.27 -10.33
N ALA A 29 8.25 4.38 -9.57
CA ALA A 29 8.86 3.17 -10.10
C ALA A 29 7.79 2.08 -10.22
N THR A 30 7.70 1.45 -11.40
CA THR A 30 6.75 0.35 -11.67
C THR A 30 7.45 -0.84 -12.31
N ASP A 31 6.78 -1.99 -12.29
CA ASP A 31 7.13 -3.06 -13.21
C ASP A 31 6.64 -2.74 -14.64
N THR A 32 7.05 -3.56 -15.61
CA THR A 32 6.62 -3.44 -17.01
C THR A 32 5.24 -4.09 -17.26
N GLY A 33 4.39 -4.21 -16.24
CA GLY A 33 3.03 -4.72 -16.39
C GLY A 33 2.21 -3.87 -17.36
N SER A 34 1.32 -4.51 -18.12
CA SER A 34 0.50 -3.86 -19.17
C SER A 34 -0.29 -2.65 -18.65
N ASN A 35 -0.73 -2.70 -17.39
CA ASN A 35 -1.48 -1.61 -16.75
C ASN A 35 -0.62 -0.36 -16.48
N PHE A 36 0.69 -0.52 -16.31
CA PHE A 36 1.60 0.60 -16.02
C PHE A 36 2.17 1.24 -17.28
N ILE A 37 2.26 0.49 -18.37
CA ILE A 37 2.62 1.02 -19.70
C ILE A 37 1.41 1.61 -20.45
N ALA A 38 0.19 1.41 -19.95
CA ALA A 38 -1.02 1.95 -20.55
C ALA A 38 -1.04 3.48 -20.48
N THR A 39 -1.55 4.11 -21.54
CA THR A 39 -1.59 5.57 -21.69
C THR A 39 -2.22 6.28 -20.48
N GLY A 40 -3.31 5.73 -19.93
CA GLY A 40 -3.97 6.34 -18.78
C GLY A 40 -3.09 6.43 -17.53
N SER A 41 -2.21 5.44 -17.29
CA SER A 41 -1.29 5.48 -16.15
C SER A 41 -0.19 6.54 -16.34
N ILE A 42 0.33 6.65 -17.56
CA ILE A 42 1.34 7.64 -17.94
C ILE A 42 0.76 9.06 -17.86
N GLU A 43 -0.46 9.27 -18.37
CA GLU A 43 -1.15 10.55 -18.29
C GLU A 43 -1.35 10.99 -16.83
N ARG A 44 -1.80 10.08 -15.95
CA ARG A 44 -1.96 10.42 -14.52
C ARG A 44 -0.63 10.73 -13.83
N ALA A 45 0.45 10.04 -14.18
CA ALA A 45 1.79 10.37 -13.68
C ALA A 45 2.22 11.77 -14.15
N ASN A 46 1.98 12.10 -15.42
CA ASN A 46 2.26 13.41 -15.99
C ASN A 46 1.42 14.53 -15.37
N ASP A 47 0.12 14.30 -15.10
CA ASP A 47 -0.77 15.25 -14.41
C ASP A 47 -0.22 15.62 -13.02
N MET A 48 0.47 14.67 -12.37
CA MET A 48 1.12 14.88 -11.07
C MET A 48 2.54 15.47 -11.20
N ALA A 49 3.04 15.69 -12.41
CA ALA A 49 4.44 16.01 -12.71
C ALA A 49 5.41 15.02 -12.02
N ALA A 50 5.06 13.74 -12.05
CA ALA A 50 5.87 12.63 -11.56
C ALA A 50 6.52 11.90 -12.75
N ALA A 51 7.82 11.61 -12.64
CA ALA A 51 8.51 10.73 -13.59
C ALA A 51 8.04 9.29 -13.38
N MET A 52 7.71 8.59 -14.47
CA MET A 52 7.38 7.16 -14.41
C MET A 52 8.57 6.36 -14.91
N GLU A 53 9.11 5.50 -14.05
CA GLU A 53 10.28 4.67 -14.35
C GLU A 53 9.87 3.20 -14.32
N SER A 54 10.13 2.47 -15.40
CA SER A 54 9.86 1.03 -15.46
C SER A 54 11.16 0.25 -15.44
N ALA A 55 11.22 -0.81 -14.64
CA ALA A 55 12.35 -1.72 -14.65
C ALA A 55 12.57 -2.31 -16.05
N PRO A 56 13.83 -2.52 -16.49
CA PRO A 56 14.13 -3.26 -17.71
C PRO A 56 13.44 -4.62 -17.71
N VAL A 57 12.92 -4.99 -18.88
CA VAL A 57 12.20 -6.25 -19.09
C VAL A 57 13.11 -7.42 -18.68
N LYS A 58 12.58 -8.35 -17.88
CA LYS A 58 13.26 -9.55 -17.30
C LYS A 58 14.28 -9.28 -16.18
N CYS A 59 14.40 -8.07 -15.67
CA CYS A 59 15.18 -7.80 -14.45
C CYS A 59 14.31 -7.94 -13.19
N ALA A 60 13.93 -9.18 -12.84
CA ALA A 60 13.06 -9.45 -11.69
C ALA A 60 13.65 -8.95 -10.36
N GLU A 61 14.97 -8.94 -10.23
CA GLU A 61 15.71 -8.50 -9.04
C GLU A 61 15.41 -7.05 -8.65
N LEU A 62 15.04 -6.20 -9.61
CA LEU A 62 14.71 -4.79 -9.37
C LEU A 62 13.34 -4.60 -8.70
N ARG A 63 12.55 -5.67 -8.56
CA ARG A 63 11.23 -5.67 -7.91
C ARG A 63 11.25 -6.23 -6.48
N GLY A 64 12.44 -6.46 -5.93
CA GLY A 64 12.61 -7.09 -4.61
C GLY A 64 11.93 -6.34 -3.45
N THR A 65 11.68 -5.03 -3.59
CA THR A 65 10.95 -4.25 -2.58
C THR A 65 9.48 -4.67 -2.48
N ASP A 66 8.78 -4.72 -3.61
CA ASP A 66 7.36 -5.09 -3.65
C ASP A 66 7.18 -6.57 -3.33
N GLU A 67 8.05 -7.44 -3.86
CA GLU A 67 8.05 -8.87 -3.54
C GLU A 67 8.26 -9.11 -2.03
N ARG A 68 9.14 -8.32 -1.38
CA ARG A 68 9.35 -8.40 0.08
C ARG A 68 8.12 -7.92 0.85
N LEU A 69 7.43 -6.88 0.37
CA LEU A 69 6.18 -6.41 0.96
C LEU A 69 5.10 -7.50 0.88
N PHE A 70 4.86 -8.05 -0.31
CA PHE A 70 3.89 -9.15 -0.49
C PHE A 70 4.29 -10.39 0.33
N GLY A 71 5.57 -10.73 0.40
CA GLY A 71 6.06 -11.79 1.27
C GLY A 71 5.82 -11.50 2.76
N THR A 72 5.84 -10.24 3.18
CA THR A 72 5.52 -9.84 4.57
C THR A 72 4.03 -10.05 4.85
N PHE A 73 3.15 -9.64 3.94
CA PHE A 73 1.71 -9.91 4.05
C PHE A 73 1.44 -11.42 4.04
N GLY A 74 2.12 -12.16 3.15
CA GLY A 74 2.09 -13.62 3.09
C GLY A 74 2.46 -14.31 4.40
N ARG A 75 3.41 -13.77 5.15
CA ARG A 75 3.84 -14.35 6.44
C ARG A 75 3.04 -13.88 7.64
N MET A 76 2.62 -12.61 7.66
CA MET A 76 2.02 -12.00 8.84
C MET A 76 0.50 -12.03 8.82
N LEU A 77 -0.10 -11.77 7.65
CA LEU A 77 -1.55 -11.60 7.51
C LEU A 77 -2.22 -12.89 7.03
N MET A 78 -1.71 -13.48 5.94
CA MET A 78 -2.38 -14.60 5.27
C MET A 78 -2.65 -15.81 6.19
N PRO A 79 -1.76 -16.22 7.11
CA PRO A 79 -2.02 -17.35 8.01
C PRO A 79 -3.17 -17.11 9.00
N ARG A 80 -3.64 -15.87 9.14
CA ARG A 80 -4.75 -15.48 10.01
C ARG A 80 -6.09 -15.42 9.28
N LEU A 81 -6.08 -15.55 7.95
CA LEU A 81 -7.30 -15.49 7.13
C LEU A 81 -7.92 -16.89 6.99
N PRO A 82 -9.25 -17.00 7.13
CA PRO A 82 -9.95 -18.24 6.81
C PRO A 82 -9.81 -18.55 5.31
N GLY A 83 -9.71 -19.84 4.96
CA GLY A 83 -9.51 -20.27 3.57
C GLY A 83 -8.08 -20.08 3.01
N HIS A 84 -7.12 -19.61 3.82
CA HIS A 84 -5.73 -19.48 3.36
C HIS A 84 -5.09 -20.83 2.99
N THR A 85 -4.61 -20.94 1.75
CA THR A 85 -3.81 -22.08 1.27
C THR A 85 -2.35 -21.90 1.69
N GLN A 86 -1.80 -22.84 2.45
CA GLN A 86 -0.38 -22.79 2.79
C GLN A 86 0.49 -23.04 1.54
N PRO A 87 1.71 -22.48 1.49
CA PRO A 87 2.64 -22.68 0.37
C PRO A 87 3.06 -24.14 0.16
N ASP A 88 2.92 -24.96 1.21
CA ASP A 88 3.30 -26.37 1.22
C ASP A 88 2.04 -27.23 1.42
N PRO A 89 1.60 -27.98 0.38
CA PRO A 89 0.44 -28.86 0.47
C PRO A 89 0.58 -29.93 1.56
N VAL A 90 1.81 -30.35 1.88
CA VAL A 90 2.08 -31.36 2.92
C VAL A 90 1.82 -30.79 4.32
N LYS A 91 2.13 -29.51 4.54
CA LYS A 91 1.86 -28.82 5.81
C LYS A 91 0.38 -28.44 5.97
N CYS A 92 -0.34 -28.32 4.86
CA CYS A 92 -1.77 -28.03 4.86
C CYS A 92 -2.59 -29.20 5.46
N GLY A 93 -2.07 -30.43 5.45
CA GLY A 93 -2.75 -31.60 6.02
C GLY A 93 -4.13 -31.83 5.40
N ASP A 94 -5.12 -32.21 6.21
CA ASP A 94 -6.50 -32.45 5.80
C ASP A 94 -7.36 -31.17 5.71
N TYR A 95 -6.75 -29.98 5.75
CA TYR A 95 -7.48 -28.72 5.71
C TYR A 95 -8.00 -28.44 4.28
N ASP A 96 -9.34 -28.51 4.08
CA ASP A 96 -9.98 -28.02 2.85
C ASP A 96 -10.21 -26.50 2.95
N PRO A 97 -9.53 -25.67 2.15
CA PRO A 97 -9.68 -24.22 2.16
C PRO A 97 -11.00 -23.76 1.52
N ARG A 98 -11.61 -24.57 0.65
CA ARG A 98 -12.79 -24.18 -0.15
C ARG A 98 -14.03 -23.86 0.70
N PRO A 99 -14.43 -24.67 1.70
CA PRO A 99 -15.55 -24.32 2.57
C PRO A 99 -15.26 -23.15 3.52
N ASN A 100 -13.98 -22.80 3.71
CA ASN A 100 -13.54 -21.73 4.62
C ASN A 100 -13.18 -20.42 3.89
N ALA A 101 -13.33 -20.36 2.55
CA ALA A 101 -13.20 -19.13 1.77
C ALA A 101 -14.48 -18.27 1.93
N CYS A 102 -14.69 -17.76 3.14
CA CYS A 102 -15.92 -17.08 3.54
C CYS A 102 -15.81 -15.55 3.57
N LEU A 103 -14.67 -14.98 3.17
CA LEU A 103 -14.48 -13.54 3.11
C LEU A 103 -15.05 -13.01 1.80
N ASP A 104 -15.89 -11.97 1.89
CA ASP A 104 -16.22 -11.14 0.74
C ASP A 104 -15.16 -10.05 0.50
N ASP A 105 -15.36 -9.24 -0.55
CA ASP A 105 -14.44 -8.16 -0.91
C ASP A 105 -14.36 -7.09 0.20
N ASP A 106 -15.48 -6.79 0.87
CA ASP A 106 -15.55 -5.79 1.93
C ASP A 106 -14.81 -6.26 3.19
N ASP A 107 -14.95 -7.53 3.56
CA ASP A 107 -14.20 -8.17 4.63
C ASP A 107 -12.70 -8.13 4.34
N LEU A 108 -12.29 -8.48 3.13
CA LEU A 108 -10.88 -8.47 2.75
C LEU A 108 -10.30 -7.05 2.79
N ILE A 109 -11.03 -6.06 2.26
CA ILE A 109 -10.64 -4.64 2.33
C ILE A 109 -10.50 -4.20 3.78
N ARG A 110 -11.48 -4.53 4.63
CA ARG A 110 -11.47 -4.17 6.05
C ARG A 110 -10.25 -4.75 6.76
N ILE A 111 -10.02 -6.04 6.57
CA ILE A 111 -8.90 -6.75 7.20
C ILE A 111 -7.56 -6.18 6.72
N LEU A 112 -7.40 -5.95 5.41
CA LEU A 112 -6.16 -5.41 4.85
C LEU A 112 -5.88 -3.99 5.34
N VAL A 113 -6.89 -3.11 5.37
CA VAL A 113 -6.74 -1.73 5.87
C VAL A 113 -6.36 -1.72 7.34
N CYS A 114 -7.08 -2.49 8.19
CA CYS A 114 -6.75 -2.60 9.61
C CYS A 114 -5.34 -3.15 9.82
N PHE A 115 -4.95 -4.20 9.09
CA PHE A 115 -3.60 -4.76 9.18
C PHE A 115 -2.52 -3.73 8.81
N VAL A 116 -2.69 -3.00 7.70
CA VAL A 116 -1.70 -2.01 7.26
C VAL A 116 -1.55 -0.89 8.29
N VAL A 117 -2.66 -0.34 8.78
CA VAL A 117 -2.68 0.83 9.66
C VAL A 117 -2.29 0.49 11.09
N ASP A 118 -2.83 -0.61 11.63
CA ASP A 118 -2.69 -0.92 13.04
C ASP A 118 -1.50 -1.81 13.36
N GLU A 119 -1.05 -2.63 12.41
CA GLU A 119 0.03 -3.59 12.63
C GLU A 119 1.27 -3.26 11.80
N TYR A 120 1.17 -3.23 10.47
CA TYR A 120 2.35 -3.06 9.60
C TYR A 120 3.06 -1.72 9.85
N HIS A 121 2.34 -0.60 9.84
CA HIS A 121 2.92 0.72 10.06
C HIS A 121 3.45 0.93 11.48
N ARG A 122 3.03 0.10 12.45
CA ARG A 122 3.39 0.19 13.87
C ARG A 122 4.32 -0.91 14.34
N ASN A 123 4.82 -1.74 13.43
CA ASN A 123 5.83 -2.76 13.74
C ASN A 123 7.23 -2.26 13.38
N LEU A 124 8.22 -2.74 14.13
CA LEU A 124 9.62 -2.42 13.87
C LEU A 124 10.03 -3.01 12.51
N HIS A 125 10.58 -2.16 11.64
CA HIS A 125 10.95 -2.56 10.28
C HIS A 125 12.47 -2.64 10.14
N GLY A 126 12.99 -3.84 9.85
CA GLY A 126 14.44 -4.07 9.72
C GLY A 126 15.10 -3.19 8.64
N GLY A 127 14.41 -2.96 7.51
CA GLY A 127 14.87 -2.06 6.46
C GLY A 127 14.88 -0.56 6.83
N LEU A 128 14.30 -0.20 7.98
CA LEU A 128 14.29 1.17 8.53
C LEU A 128 15.16 1.29 9.79
N GLY A 129 16.12 0.37 9.97
CA GLY A 129 16.99 0.35 11.15
C GLY A 129 16.23 0.09 12.46
N GLY A 130 15.12 -0.68 12.39
CA GLY A 130 14.30 -0.99 13.55
C GLY A 130 13.27 0.09 13.91
N GLN A 131 13.10 1.13 13.10
CA GLN A 131 12.02 2.11 13.31
C GLN A 131 10.68 1.59 12.81
N MET A 132 9.59 2.08 13.41
CA MET A 132 8.24 1.87 12.87
C MET A 132 8.05 2.74 11.62
N PRO A 133 7.45 2.21 10.54
CA PRO A 133 7.18 2.99 9.33
C PRO A 133 6.41 4.30 9.61
N VAL A 134 5.44 4.28 10.52
CA VAL A 134 4.68 5.49 10.91
C VAL A 134 5.58 6.55 11.53
N SER A 135 6.51 6.16 12.40
CA SER A 135 7.43 7.09 13.06
C SER A 135 8.43 7.66 12.06
N LYS A 136 9.02 6.78 11.23
CA LYS A 136 9.99 7.21 10.23
C LYS A 136 9.36 8.18 9.23
N TRP A 137 8.09 7.96 8.87
CA TRP A 137 7.35 8.90 8.04
C TRP A 137 7.24 10.28 8.70
N VAL A 138 6.79 10.35 9.95
CA VAL A 138 6.67 11.63 10.69
C VAL A 138 8.01 12.36 10.80
N ASP A 139 9.11 11.63 10.97
CA ASP A 139 10.44 12.24 11.01
C ASP A 139 10.85 12.80 9.64
N LEU A 140 10.59 12.05 8.56
CA LEU A 140 10.84 12.52 7.20
C LEU A 140 9.97 13.71 6.81
N GLU A 141 8.72 13.80 7.26
CA GLU A 141 7.87 14.98 7.04
C GLU A 141 8.51 16.23 7.66
N LYS A 142 9.03 16.13 8.88
CA LYS A 142 9.72 17.24 9.56
C LYS A 142 11.01 17.63 8.83
N GLU A 143 11.81 16.65 8.43
CA GLU A 143 13.07 16.86 7.68
C GLU A 143 12.80 17.54 6.33
N ALA A 144 11.79 17.06 5.59
CA ALA A 144 11.39 17.62 4.31
C ALA A 144 10.64 18.94 4.41
N ARG A 145 10.30 19.39 5.64
CA ARG A 145 9.38 20.52 5.90
C ARG A 145 8.06 20.37 5.13
N PHE A 146 7.64 19.13 4.95
CA PHE A 146 6.38 18.76 4.34
C PHE A 146 5.33 18.58 5.43
N SER A 147 4.07 18.90 5.13
CA SER A 147 2.96 18.63 6.05
C SER A 147 1.86 17.91 5.30
N ALA A 148 1.43 16.74 5.80
CA ALA A 148 0.26 16.02 5.31
C ALA A 148 -1.03 16.86 5.30
N ALA A 149 -1.07 17.98 6.04
CA ALA A 149 -2.16 18.96 5.95
C ALA A 149 -2.36 19.51 4.53
N THR A 150 -1.31 19.53 3.70
CA THR A 150 -1.38 19.95 2.30
C THR A 150 -2.20 18.99 1.43
N CYS A 151 -2.31 17.71 1.79
CA CYS A 151 -3.17 16.76 1.07
C CYS A 151 -4.65 16.85 1.47
N ARG A 152 -4.97 17.59 2.54
CA ARG A 152 -6.36 17.81 3.00
C ARG A 152 -7.04 18.98 2.30
N SER A 153 -6.30 19.78 1.52
CA SER A 153 -6.94 20.89 0.79
C SER A 153 -7.84 20.29 -0.30
N PRO A 154 -9.11 20.72 -0.39
CA PRO A 154 -9.88 20.44 -1.59
C PRO A 154 -9.13 21.07 -2.75
N ASP A 155 -8.85 20.25 -3.76
CA ASP A 155 -8.19 20.63 -5.00
C ASP A 155 -8.62 22.05 -5.44
N PRO A 156 -7.69 23.04 -5.50
CA PRO A 156 -8.04 24.38 -5.95
C PRO A 156 -8.56 24.40 -7.40
N LEU A 157 -8.35 23.31 -8.17
CA LEU A 157 -8.83 23.17 -9.53
C LEU A 157 -10.30 22.71 -9.63
N ARG A 158 -10.96 22.31 -8.54
CA ARG A 158 -12.40 21.97 -8.54
C ARG A 158 -13.34 23.19 -8.61
N GLY A 159 -12.80 24.42 -8.54
CA GLY A 159 -13.55 25.67 -8.65
C GLY A 159 -13.58 26.29 -10.05
N ALA A 160 -12.74 25.83 -10.98
CA ALA A 160 -12.70 26.35 -12.35
C ALA A 160 -13.64 25.52 -13.25
N ARG A 161 -14.96 25.73 -13.09
CA ARG A 161 -15.91 25.39 -14.16
C ARG A 161 -15.98 26.59 -15.10
N CYS A 162 -15.63 26.37 -16.37
CA CYS A 162 -16.09 27.21 -17.47
C CYS A 162 -17.61 27.12 -17.63
#